data_AF-A0A094ID85-F1
#
_entry.id   AF-A0A094ID85-F1
#
_cell.length_a   1.000
_cell.length_b   1.000
_cell.length_c   1.000
_cell.angle_alpha   90.00
_cell.angle_beta   90.00
_cell.angle_gamma   90.00
#
_symmetry.space_group_name_H-M   'P 1'
#
loop_
_entity.id
_entity.type
_entity.pdbx_description
1 polymer ?
#
loop_
_entity_poly.entity_id
_entity_poly.type
_entity_poly.pdbx_seq_one_letter_code
_entity_poly.pdbx_strand_id
1 'polypeptide(L)'
;MSFFRKKSSLHSKPPSPPPEKQQLNAQSFWKGLELLDAEFEKSELLCALAPIRIMTTGGFLAIAYFKNRESTVDLDYCLDPELFDNEDVKEDIRIAAEAVASQLVFPSSWFNDEMTIFASRSIRPKLFQDSLDQDVMLWQGRRLKIYAAQFEWALERKIRRLSYASAGRSYSSDISDAVAILHLLVERNGDRPLDREHIRQLNRNGFDVLPDERTLDVVEHIYREMYRKDVFGEK
;
A
#
# COMPACT_ATOMS: atom_id res chain seq x y z
N MET A 1 20.49 44.23 48.58
CA MET A 1 19.77 43.43 47.58
C MET A 1 20.77 42.78 46.64
N SER A 2 20.81 41.45 46.57
CA SER A 2 20.90 40.69 45.30
C SER A 2 21.12 39.22 45.63
N PHE A 3 20.04 38.43 45.58
CA PHE A 3 20.09 36.98 45.65
C PHE A 3 20.20 36.43 44.22
N PHE A 4 21.38 35.95 43.83
CA PHE A 4 21.50 35.19 42.58
C PHE A 4 21.16 33.71 42.83
N ARG A 5 19.94 33.34 42.48
CA ARG A 5 19.42 31.97 42.49
C ARG A 5 19.95 31.22 41.26
N LYS A 6 20.82 30.21 41.45
CA LYS A 6 21.20 29.26 40.40
C LYS A 6 19.92 28.55 39.90
N LYS A 7 19.57 28.75 38.63
CA LYS A 7 18.55 27.93 37.95
C LYS A 7 19.19 26.58 37.62
N SER A 8 18.70 25.53 38.27
CA SER A 8 18.91 24.14 37.86
C SER A 8 18.27 23.95 36.48
N SER A 9 19.08 23.71 35.46
CA SER A 9 18.61 23.31 34.13
C SER A 9 18.23 21.83 34.18
N LEU A 10 16.94 21.57 34.32
CA LEU A 10 16.36 20.26 34.00
C LEU A 10 16.56 20.03 32.50
N HIS A 11 17.59 19.27 32.13
CA HIS A 11 17.68 18.64 30.82
C HIS A 11 16.57 17.60 30.73
N SER A 12 15.44 17.96 30.15
CA SER A 12 14.49 16.99 29.62
C SER A 12 15.23 16.20 28.54
N LYS A 13 15.40 14.89 28.77
CA LYS A 13 15.80 13.98 27.70
C LYS A 13 14.80 14.15 26.54
N PRO A 14 15.27 14.20 25.29
CA PRO A 14 14.36 14.16 24.15
C PRO A 14 13.51 12.88 24.25
N PRO A 15 12.22 12.93 23.88
CA PRO A 15 11.37 11.76 23.88
C PRO A 15 12.05 10.66 23.07
N SER A 16 12.12 9.45 23.64
CA SER A 16 12.56 8.27 22.92
C SER A 16 11.76 8.15 21.62
N PRO A 17 12.40 7.80 20.50
CA PRO A 17 11.67 7.58 19.25
C PRO A 17 10.57 6.55 19.50
N PRO A 18 9.38 6.71 18.87
CA PRO A 18 8.33 5.72 18.99
C PRO A 18 8.87 4.34 18.59
N PRO A 19 8.43 3.26 19.26
CA PRO A 19 8.89 1.92 18.95
C PRO A 19 8.70 1.63 17.46
N GLU A 20 9.69 0.96 16.87
CA GLU A 20 9.65 0.60 15.46
C GLU A 20 8.47 -0.34 15.22
N LYS A 21 7.62 -0.01 14.23
CA LYS A 21 6.47 -0.86 13.90
C LYS A 21 7.01 -2.21 13.42
N GLN A 22 6.49 -3.30 14.00
CA GLN A 22 6.82 -4.66 13.61
C GLN A 22 6.63 -4.85 12.10
N GLN A 23 7.62 -5.45 11.45
CA GLN A 23 7.58 -5.78 10.03
C GLN A 23 7.11 -7.23 9.85
N LEU A 24 6.27 -7.45 8.85
CA LEU A 24 5.71 -8.73 8.44
C LEU A 24 6.22 -9.08 7.04
N ASN A 25 6.75 -10.29 6.88
CA ASN A 25 7.18 -10.81 5.58
C ASN A 25 6.05 -11.57 4.88
N ALA A 26 6.30 -12.06 3.66
CA ALA A 26 5.30 -12.81 2.88
C ALA A 26 4.72 -14.00 3.66
N GLN A 27 5.55 -14.80 4.34
CA GLN A 27 5.12 -15.98 5.09
C GLN A 27 4.24 -15.59 6.27
N SER A 28 4.57 -14.51 6.98
CA SER A 28 3.74 -13.95 8.04
C SER A 28 2.35 -13.56 7.52
N PHE A 29 2.27 -12.89 6.37
CA PHE A 29 0.98 -12.56 5.75
C PHE A 29 0.21 -13.80 5.30
N TRP A 30 0.86 -14.79 4.67
CA TRP A 30 0.17 -16.03 4.27
C TRP A 30 -0.44 -16.73 5.47
N LYS A 31 0.31 -16.83 6.56
CA LYS A 31 -0.21 -17.43 7.78
C LYS A 31 -1.36 -16.63 8.41
N GLY A 32 -1.24 -15.30 8.40
CA GLY A 32 -2.30 -14.40 8.87
C GLY A 32 -3.57 -14.51 8.04
N LEU A 33 -3.46 -14.50 6.71
CA LEU A 33 -4.59 -14.57 5.79
C LEU A 33 -5.31 -15.93 5.84
N GLU A 34 -4.58 -17.04 5.97
CA GLU A 34 -5.17 -18.36 6.21
C GLU A 34 -6.01 -18.39 7.49
N LEU A 35 -5.49 -17.84 8.59
CA LEU A 35 -6.22 -17.77 9.85
C LEU A 35 -7.39 -16.79 9.78
N LEU A 36 -7.25 -15.67 9.07
CA LEU A 36 -8.31 -14.69 8.89
C LEU A 36 -9.50 -15.26 8.11
N ASP A 37 -9.24 -15.99 7.04
CA ASP A 37 -10.28 -16.66 6.24
C ASP A 37 -11.03 -17.74 7.02
N ALA A 38 -10.34 -18.43 7.92
CA ALA A 38 -10.96 -19.33 8.88
C ALA A 38 -11.75 -18.55 9.96
N GLU A 39 -11.22 -17.44 10.46
CA GLU A 39 -11.86 -16.61 11.49
C GLU A 39 -13.17 -16.00 11.00
N PHE A 40 -13.26 -15.68 9.69
CA PHE A 40 -14.51 -15.23 9.05
C PHE A 40 -15.67 -16.24 9.19
N GLU A 41 -15.39 -17.52 9.51
CA GLU A 41 -16.42 -18.52 9.82
C GLU A 41 -17.26 -18.18 11.05
N LYS A 42 -16.70 -17.40 11.98
CA LYS A 42 -17.33 -17.11 13.26
C LYS A 42 -18.35 -15.97 13.17
N SER A 43 -18.36 -15.22 12.08
CA SER A 43 -19.39 -14.23 11.77
C SER A 43 -20.41 -14.81 10.81
N GLU A 44 -21.67 -14.85 11.24
CA GLU A 44 -22.80 -15.22 10.38
C GLU A 44 -22.91 -14.27 9.17
N LEU A 45 -22.67 -12.98 9.39
CA LEU A 45 -22.73 -11.94 8.36
C LEU A 45 -21.64 -12.13 7.30
N LEU A 46 -20.38 -12.30 7.71
CA LEU A 46 -19.28 -12.54 6.77
C LEU A 46 -19.44 -13.85 6.03
N CYS A 47 -20.00 -14.88 6.67
CA CYS A 47 -20.33 -16.14 5.99
C CYS A 47 -21.43 -15.97 4.94
N ALA A 48 -22.49 -15.20 5.23
CA ALA A 48 -23.59 -14.95 4.30
C ALA A 48 -23.16 -14.14 3.07
N LEU A 49 -22.15 -13.28 3.23
CA LEU A 49 -21.64 -12.39 2.17
C LEU A 49 -20.37 -12.95 1.48
N ALA A 50 -19.89 -14.12 1.89
CA ALA A 50 -18.69 -14.71 1.33
C ALA A 50 -18.87 -15.09 -0.16
N PRO A 51 -17.82 -14.94 -1.00
CA PRO A 51 -16.50 -14.43 -0.63
C PRO A 51 -16.48 -12.90 -0.52
N ILE A 52 -15.95 -12.39 0.59
CA ILE A 52 -15.59 -11.00 0.77
C ILE A 52 -14.43 -10.68 -0.18
N ARG A 53 -14.60 -9.65 -1.00
CA ARG A 53 -13.59 -9.20 -1.97
C ARG A 53 -12.99 -7.89 -1.51
N ILE A 54 -11.67 -7.81 -1.56
CA ILE A 54 -10.93 -6.57 -1.29
C ILE A 54 -9.90 -6.33 -2.39
N MET A 55 -9.55 -5.06 -2.60
CA MET A 55 -8.37 -4.68 -3.38
C MET A 55 -7.32 -4.06 -2.45
N THR A 56 -6.04 -4.24 -2.75
CA THR A 56 -4.92 -3.72 -1.94
C THR A 56 -3.78 -3.20 -2.81
N THR A 57 -2.89 -2.41 -2.21
CA THR A 57 -1.73 -1.80 -2.88
C THR A 57 -0.54 -1.69 -1.91
N GLY A 58 0.49 -0.93 -2.29
CA GLY A 58 1.56 -0.55 -1.36
C GLY A 58 2.47 -1.71 -0.96
N GLY A 59 2.83 -1.76 0.32
CA GLY A 59 3.85 -2.68 0.83
C GLY A 59 3.46 -4.16 0.66
N PHE A 60 2.19 -4.50 0.88
CA PHE A 60 1.73 -5.87 0.70
C PHE A 60 1.83 -6.30 -0.76
N LEU A 61 1.45 -5.43 -1.72
CA LEU A 61 1.62 -5.69 -3.15
C LEU A 61 3.10 -5.90 -3.53
N ALA A 62 4.00 -5.09 -2.96
CA ALA A 62 5.44 -5.20 -3.19
C ALA A 62 6.02 -6.55 -2.72
N ILE A 63 5.48 -7.12 -1.64
CA ILE A 63 5.92 -8.42 -1.11
C ILE A 63 5.24 -9.59 -1.85
N ALA A 64 3.92 -9.52 -1.98
CA ALA A 64 3.09 -10.61 -2.49
C ALA A 64 3.32 -10.87 -3.98
N TYR A 65 3.47 -9.79 -4.76
CA TYR A 65 3.51 -9.87 -6.22
C TYR A 65 4.90 -9.56 -6.79
N PHE A 66 5.41 -8.36 -6.52
CA PHE A 66 6.68 -7.89 -7.11
C PHE A 66 7.92 -8.52 -6.48
N LYS A 67 7.82 -8.97 -5.23
CA LYS A 67 8.92 -9.57 -4.45
C LYS A 67 10.14 -8.64 -4.36
N ASN A 68 9.93 -7.32 -4.42
CA ASN A 68 10.98 -6.29 -4.35
C ASN A 68 11.20 -5.75 -2.92
N ARG A 69 10.44 -6.28 -1.94
CA ARG A 69 10.61 -6.02 -0.51
C ARG A 69 10.62 -7.34 0.26
N GLU A 70 11.39 -7.39 1.34
CA GLU A 70 11.37 -8.53 2.27
C GLU A 70 10.18 -8.49 3.24
N SER A 71 9.76 -7.28 3.63
CA SER A 71 8.72 -7.07 4.63
C SER A 71 8.03 -5.70 4.53
N THR A 72 6.88 -5.57 5.19
CA THR A 72 6.10 -4.33 5.35
C THR A 72 5.31 -4.39 6.65
N VAL A 73 4.63 -3.31 7.03
CA VAL A 73 3.97 -3.20 8.34
C VAL A 73 2.58 -3.84 8.33
N ASP A 74 1.85 -3.66 7.24
CA ASP A 74 0.41 -3.88 7.18
C ASP A 74 -0.06 -4.16 5.74
N LEU A 75 -1.31 -4.58 5.64
CA LEU A 75 -2.11 -4.71 4.43
C LEU A 75 -3.24 -3.69 4.53
N ASP A 76 -3.12 -2.62 3.74
CA ASP A 76 -4.18 -1.64 3.56
C ASP A 76 -5.11 -2.08 2.42
N TYR A 77 -6.42 -2.06 2.63
CA TYR A 77 -7.38 -2.51 1.63
C TYR A 77 -8.53 -1.53 1.40
N CYS A 78 -9.16 -1.66 0.24
CA CYS A 78 -10.49 -1.15 -0.04
C CYS A 78 -11.44 -2.34 -0.22
N LEU A 79 -12.55 -2.30 0.50
CA LEU A 79 -13.62 -3.29 0.38
C LEU A 79 -14.38 -3.14 -0.94
N ASP A 80 -14.99 -4.23 -1.38
CA ASP A 80 -15.98 -4.25 -2.45
C ASP A 80 -16.94 -3.04 -2.34
N PRO A 81 -17.15 -2.26 -3.42
CA PRO A 81 -18.05 -1.12 -3.43
C PRO A 81 -19.46 -1.44 -2.93
N GLU A 82 -19.96 -2.66 -3.12
CA GLU A 82 -21.28 -3.08 -2.62
C GLU A 82 -21.34 -3.18 -1.10
N LEU A 83 -20.21 -3.44 -0.45
CA LEU A 83 -20.08 -3.56 1.00
C LEU A 83 -19.41 -2.33 1.63
N PHE A 84 -18.99 -1.38 0.82
CA PHE A 84 -18.15 -0.25 1.25
C PHE A 84 -18.77 0.61 2.36
N ASP A 85 -20.09 0.79 2.37
CA ASP A 85 -20.80 1.57 3.40
C ASP A 85 -21.44 0.67 4.48
N ASN A 86 -21.15 -0.63 4.48
CA ASN A 86 -21.67 -1.57 5.47
C ASN A 86 -20.75 -1.61 6.70
N GLU A 87 -21.09 -0.83 7.71
CA GLU A 87 -20.30 -0.71 8.96
C GLU A 87 -20.28 -2.01 9.77
N ASP A 88 -21.34 -2.82 9.74
CA ASP A 88 -21.38 -4.11 10.43
C ASP A 88 -20.37 -5.10 9.81
N VAL A 89 -20.27 -5.11 8.48
CA VAL A 89 -19.25 -5.92 7.77
C VAL A 89 -17.83 -5.46 8.12
N LYS A 90 -17.58 -4.15 8.15
CA LYS A 90 -16.25 -3.62 8.50
C LYS A 90 -15.87 -3.97 9.93
N GLU A 91 -16.82 -3.85 10.86
CA GLU A 91 -16.60 -4.18 12.26
C GLU A 91 -16.31 -5.67 12.44
N ASP A 92 -17.06 -6.55 11.79
CA ASP A 92 -16.81 -8.00 11.83
C ASP A 92 -15.44 -8.37 11.24
N ILE A 93 -15.03 -7.71 10.14
CA ILE A 93 -13.70 -7.88 9.56
C ILE A 93 -12.62 -7.42 10.55
N ARG A 94 -12.81 -6.26 11.20
CA ARG A 94 -11.88 -5.70 12.18
C ARG A 94 -11.72 -6.64 13.39
N ILE A 95 -12.83 -7.13 13.94
CA ILE A 95 -12.83 -8.09 15.07
C ILE A 95 -12.06 -9.36 14.68
N ALA A 96 -12.33 -9.93 13.50
CA ALA A 96 -11.62 -11.11 13.02
C ALA A 96 -10.12 -10.85 12.83
N ALA A 97 -9.75 -9.70 12.25
CA ALA A 97 -8.36 -9.30 12.07
C ALA A 97 -7.62 -9.12 13.40
N GLU A 98 -8.27 -8.54 14.42
CA GLU A 98 -7.72 -8.37 15.77
C GLU A 98 -7.55 -9.69 16.52
N ALA A 99 -8.49 -10.63 16.36
CA ALA A 99 -8.37 -11.97 16.92
C ALA A 99 -7.13 -12.70 16.35
N VAL A 100 -6.94 -12.64 15.03
CA VAL A 100 -5.75 -13.20 14.37
C VAL A 100 -4.48 -12.46 14.79
N ALA A 101 -4.52 -11.13 14.90
CA ALA A 101 -3.38 -10.34 15.35
C ALA A 101 -2.93 -10.75 16.75
N SER A 102 -3.88 -10.98 17.65
CA SER A 102 -3.62 -11.44 19.02
C SER A 102 -3.02 -12.84 19.03
N GLN A 103 -3.51 -13.74 18.18
CA GLN A 103 -3.00 -15.12 18.06
C GLN A 103 -1.58 -15.17 17.50
N LEU A 104 -1.25 -14.33 16.52
CA LEU A 104 0.06 -14.32 15.84
C LEU A 104 1.05 -13.30 16.41
N VAL A 105 0.64 -12.50 17.40
CA VAL A 105 1.42 -11.38 17.95
C VAL A 105 1.81 -10.40 16.84
N PHE A 106 0.83 -10.02 16.01
CA PHE A 106 0.96 -8.97 15.01
C PHE A 106 0.45 -7.63 15.57
N PRO A 107 0.81 -6.50 14.94
CA PRO A 107 0.12 -5.24 15.20
C PRO A 107 -1.38 -5.40 14.96
N SER A 108 -2.23 -4.83 15.82
CA SER A 108 -3.69 -4.86 15.60
C SER A 108 -4.10 -4.20 14.27
N SER A 109 -3.28 -3.28 13.74
CA SER A 109 -3.48 -2.62 12.46
C SER A 109 -2.90 -3.36 11.24
N TRP A 110 -2.46 -4.63 11.38
CA TRP A 110 -1.83 -5.38 10.28
C TRP A 110 -2.72 -5.57 9.04
N PHE A 111 -4.04 -5.47 9.20
CA PHE A 111 -5.04 -5.61 8.14
C PHE A 111 -6.13 -4.55 8.36
N ASN A 112 -6.17 -3.51 7.54
CA ASN A 112 -6.99 -2.32 7.80
C ASN A 112 -7.50 -1.67 6.49
N ASP A 113 -8.52 -0.82 6.59
CA ASP A 113 -9.14 -0.14 5.44
C ASP A 113 -8.53 1.26 5.14
N GLU A 114 -7.31 1.54 5.58
CA GLU A 114 -6.65 2.85 5.42
C GLU A 114 -6.36 3.19 3.95
N MET A 115 -6.48 2.25 3.02
CA MET A 115 -6.45 2.55 1.59
C MET A 115 -7.53 3.57 1.20
N THR A 116 -8.62 3.64 1.95
CA THR A 116 -9.70 4.63 1.80
C THR A 116 -9.22 6.07 2.03
N ILE A 117 -8.14 6.30 2.77
CA ILE A 117 -7.51 7.61 2.95
C ILE A 117 -6.92 8.12 1.62
N PHE A 118 -6.53 7.20 0.74
CA PHE A 118 -5.79 7.50 -0.48
C PHE A 118 -6.62 7.40 -1.77
N ALA A 119 -7.80 6.80 -1.69
CA ALA A 119 -8.77 6.73 -2.78
C ALA A 119 -10.03 7.49 -2.37
N SER A 120 -10.39 8.56 -3.08
CA SER A 120 -11.63 9.29 -2.80
C SER A 120 -12.86 8.40 -3.01
N ARG A 121 -13.95 8.65 -2.27
CA ARG A 121 -15.17 7.82 -2.32
C ARG A 121 -15.73 7.69 -3.75
N SER A 122 -15.64 8.74 -4.56
CA SER A 122 -16.16 8.75 -5.93
C SER A 122 -15.39 7.85 -6.89
N ILE A 123 -14.09 7.59 -6.65
CA ILE A 123 -13.27 6.80 -7.57
C ILE A 123 -13.18 5.32 -7.19
N ARG A 124 -13.48 4.97 -5.93
CA ARG A 124 -13.36 3.60 -5.41
C ARG A 124 -14.11 2.57 -6.26
N PRO A 125 -15.35 2.79 -6.73
CA PRO A 125 -16.03 1.82 -7.57
C PRO A 125 -15.28 1.54 -8.86
N LYS A 126 -14.79 2.59 -9.54
CA LYS A 126 -14.02 2.41 -10.78
C LYS A 126 -12.67 1.75 -10.52
N LEU A 127 -11.96 2.15 -9.46
CA LEU A 127 -10.69 1.50 -9.09
C LEU A 127 -10.85 0.02 -8.77
N PHE A 128 -11.93 -0.35 -8.07
CA PHE A 128 -12.22 -1.73 -7.76
C PHE A 128 -12.53 -2.51 -9.04
N GLN A 129 -13.37 -1.96 -9.92
CA GLN A 129 -13.61 -2.57 -11.23
C GLN A 129 -12.33 -2.74 -12.04
N ASP A 130 -11.44 -1.75 -12.07
CA ASP A 130 -10.15 -1.86 -12.75
C ASP A 130 -9.22 -2.91 -12.14
N SER A 131 -9.32 -3.13 -10.82
CA SER A 131 -8.61 -4.20 -10.12
C SER A 131 -9.12 -5.58 -10.55
N LEU A 132 -10.44 -5.72 -10.72
CA LEU A 132 -11.06 -6.93 -11.25
C LEU A 132 -10.72 -7.15 -12.73
N ASP A 133 -10.77 -6.11 -13.55
CA ASP A 133 -10.44 -6.16 -14.99
C ASP A 133 -8.96 -6.49 -15.21
N GLN A 134 -8.07 -6.03 -14.31
CA GLN A 134 -6.64 -6.38 -14.32
C GLN A 134 -6.39 -7.86 -13.94
N ASP A 135 -7.34 -8.49 -13.23
CA ASP A 135 -7.37 -9.90 -12.83
C ASP A 135 -6.05 -10.41 -12.20
N VAL A 136 -5.46 -9.61 -11.31
CA VAL A 136 -4.30 -10.03 -10.52
C VAL A 136 -4.75 -10.35 -9.10
N MET A 137 -5.01 -11.62 -8.85
CA MET A 137 -5.35 -12.14 -7.52
C MET A 137 -4.07 -12.42 -6.71
N LEU A 138 -3.92 -11.70 -5.59
CA LEU A 138 -2.75 -11.82 -4.71
C LEU A 138 -2.90 -12.97 -3.72
N TRP A 139 -4.13 -13.23 -3.29
CA TRP A 139 -4.45 -14.29 -2.34
C TRP A 139 -5.91 -14.71 -2.47
N GLN A 140 -6.15 -16.01 -2.28
CA GLN A 140 -7.49 -16.60 -2.36
C GLN A 140 -7.70 -17.65 -1.27
N GLY A 141 -8.70 -17.41 -0.43
CA GLY A 141 -9.27 -18.36 0.51
C GLY A 141 -10.69 -18.75 0.12
N ARG A 142 -11.39 -19.38 1.05
CA ARG A 142 -12.80 -19.76 0.86
C ARG A 142 -13.74 -18.56 1.04
N ARG A 143 -13.39 -17.65 1.94
CA ARG A 143 -14.21 -16.51 2.38
C ARG A 143 -13.65 -15.15 2.03
N LEU A 144 -12.34 -15.04 1.78
CA LEU A 144 -11.66 -13.79 1.44
C LEU A 144 -10.91 -13.92 0.10
N LYS A 145 -11.05 -12.91 -0.74
CA LYS A 145 -10.30 -12.76 -2.00
C LYS A 145 -9.63 -11.40 -2.04
N ILE A 146 -8.34 -11.38 -2.38
CA ILE A 146 -7.52 -10.18 -2.38
C ILE A 146 -6.99 -9.94 -3.79
N TYR A 147 -7.37 -8.81 -4.38
CA TYR A 147 -6.92 -8.37 -5.69
C TYR A 147 -5.87 -7.26 -5.58
N ALA A 148 -4.92 -7.22 -6.51
CA ALA A 148 -4.02 -6.09 -6.65
C ALA A 148 -4.79 -4.90 -7.23
N ALA A 149 -4.65 -3.73 -6.60
CA ALA A 149 -5.08 -2.48 -7.21
C ALA A 149 -4.42 -2.30 -8.59
N GLN A 150 -5.10 -1.57 -9.48
CA GLN A 150 -4.60 -1.33 -10.84
C GLN A 150 -3.20 -0.69 -10.80
N PHE A 151 -2.28 -1.22 -11.61
CA PHE A 151 -0.86 -0.93 -11.45
C PHE A 151 -0.47 0.50 -11.78
N GLU A 152 -1.09 1.14 -12.77
CA GLU A 152 -0.81 2.56 -13.06
C GLU A 152 -1.26 3.46 -11.91
N TRP A 153 -2.37 3.13 -11.24
CA TRP A 153 -2.81 3.85 -10.05
C TRP A 153 -1.85 3.61 -8.87
N ALA A 154 -1.38 2.38 -8.68
CA ALA A 154 -0.36 2.07 -7.68
C ALA A 154 0.93 2.87 -7.96
N LEU A 155 1.36 2.95 -9.22
CA LEU A 155 2.51 3.74 -9.66
C LEU A 155 2.31 5.24 -9.41
N GLU A 156 1.17 5.79 -9.84
CA GLU A 156 0.78 7.19 -9.64
C GLU A 156 0.95 7.58 -8.16
N ARG A 157 0.42 6.74 -7.26
CA ARG A 157 0.51 6.97 -5.82
C ARG A 157 1.94 6.96 -5.29
N LYS A 158 2.83 6.13 -5.85
CA LYS A 158 4.26 6.10 -5.46
C LYS A 158 4.98 7.35 -5.96
N ILE A 159 4.82 7.69 -7.24
CA ILE A 159 5.44 8.87 -7.83
C ILE A 159 4.99 10.14 -7.09
N ARG A 160 3.69 10.31 -6.82
CA ARG A 160 3.18 11.46 -6.06
C ARG A 160 3.75 11.54 -4.64
N ARG A 161 3.90 10.41 -3.96
CA ARG A 161 4.49 10.36 -2.62
C ARG A 161 5.96 10.77 -2.65
N LEU A 162 6.71 10.32 -3.65
CA LEU A 162 8.10 10.71 -3.87
C LEU A 162 8.24 12.21 -4.22
N SER A 163 7.27 12.79 -4.93
CA SER A 163 7.31 14.22 -5.32
C SER A 163 6.94 15.18 -4.20
N TYR A 164 6.02 14.81 -3.30
CA TYR A 164 5.44 15.78 -2.34
C TYR A 164 5.56 15.41 -0.87
N ALA A 165 5.79 14.15 -0.54
CA ALA A 165 6.06 13.80 0.85
C ALA A 165 7.49 14.22 1.19
N SER A 166 7.68 14.81 2.38
CA SER A 166 9.02 15.03 2.91
C SER A 166 9.80 13.71 2.87
N ALA A 167 11.04 13.74 2.37
CA ALA A 167 11.91 12.57 2.31
C ALA A 167 11.99 11.90 3.68
N GLY A 168 11.24 10.80 3.82
CA GLY A 168 11.06 10.08 5.08
C GLY A 168 11.53 8.63 4.95
N ARG A 169 11.31 7.85 6.00
CA ARG A 169 11.72 6.43 6.08
C ARG A 169 11.26 5.56 4.90
N SER A 170 10.22 5.96 4.17
CA SER A 170 9.64 5.20 3.05
C SER A 170 10.24 5.53 1.68
N TYR A 171 11.10 6.56 1.56
CA TYR A 171 11.57 7.06 0.26
C TYR A 171 12.26 6.00 -0.60
N SER A 172 13.20 5.24 -0.03
CA SER A 172 13.90 4.15 -0.73
C SER A 172 12.95 3.05 -1.19
N SER A 173 12.02 2.65 -0.33
CA SER A 173 11.06 1.61 -0.63
C SER A 173 10.02 2.07 -1.66
N ASP A 174 9.65 3.35 -1.68
CA ASP A 174 8.74 3.91 -2.69
C ASP A 174 9.40 4.01 -4.07
N ILE A 175 10.70 4.34 -4.13
CA ILE A 175 11.48 4.25 -5.37
C ILE A 175 11.51 2.80 -5.88
N SER A 176 11.87 1.85 -5.01
CA SER A 176 11.94 0.43 -5.38
C SER A 176 10.61 -0.08 -5.95
N ASP A 177 9.49 0.28 -5.31
CA ASP A 177 8.16 -0.10 -5.78
C ASP A 177 7.82 0.57 -7.12
N ALA A 178 8.13 1.86 -7.29
CA ALA A 178 7.88 2.56 -8.53
C ALA A 178 8.64 1.93 -9.70
N VAL A 179 9.92 1.58 -9.49
CA VAL A 179 10.76 0.90 -10.47
C VAL A 179 10.22 -0.49 -10.82
N ALA A 180 9.80 -1.28 -9.82
CA ALA A 180 9.23 -2.61 -10.04
C ALA A 180 7.90 -2.55 -10.82
N ILE A 181 7.04 -1.58 -10.51
CA ILE A 181 5.77 -1.40 -11.24
C ILE A 181 6.04 -0.93 -12.68
N LEU A 182 6.95 0.02 -12.88
CA LEU A 182 7.33 0.47 -14.23
C LEU A 182 7.87 -0.69 -15.08
N HIS A 183 8.67 -1.57 -14.50
CA HIS A 183 9.20 -2.73 -15.21
C HIS A 183 8.09 -3.64 -15.71
N LEU A 184 7.12 -3.96 -14.86
CA LEU A 184 5.96 -4.75 -15.25
C LEU A 184 5.15 -4.07 -16.35
N LEU A 185 4.97 -2.74 -16.29
CA LEU A 185 4.24 -2.01 -17.32
C LEU A 185 4.99 -2.02 -18.67
N VAL A 186 6.32 -1.94 -18.67
CA VAL A 186 7.15 -2.10 -19.88
C VAL A 186 6.99 -3.51 -20.45
N GLU A 187 7.07 -4.56 -19.63
CA GLU A 187 6.85 -5.95 -20.06
C GLU A 187 5.45 -6.12 -20.69
N ARG A 188 4.42 -5.58 -20.04
CA ARG A 188 3.03 -5.59 -20.55
C ARG A 188 2.85 -4.77 -21.83
N ASN A 189 3.73 -3.80 -22.10
CA ASN A 189 3.78 -3.04 -23.34
C ASN A 189 4.61 -3.73 -24.45
N GLY A 190 5.00 -5.00 -24.24
CA GLY A 190 5.82 -5.76 -25.19
C GLY A 190 7.27 -5.31 -25.19
N ASP A 191 7.84 -5.05 -24.00
CA ASP A 191 9.21 -4.58 -23.78
C ASP A 191 9.52 -3.20 -24.42
N ARG A 192 8.48 -2.44 -24.77
CA ARG A 192 8.63 -1.10 -25.36
C ARG A 192 8.63 -0.03 -24.27
N PRO A 193 9.47 1.02 -24.39
CA PRO A 193 9.43 2.15 -23.48
C PRO A 193 8.03 2.76 -23.37
N LEU A 194 7.71 3.23 -22.18
CA LEU A 194 6.44 3.89 -21.85
C LEU A 194 6.48 5.36 -22.28
N ASP A 195 5.30 5.94 -22.46
CA ASP A 195 5.16 7.38 -22.63
C ASP A 195 5.31 8.06 -21.25
N ARG A 196 6.41 8.82 -21.10
CA ARG A 196 6.73 9.55 -19.87
C ARG A 196 5.65 10.56 -19.49
N GLU A 197 5.12 11.27 -20.47
CA GLU A 197 4.11 12.31 -20.22
C GLU A 197 2.79 11.67 -19.80
N HIS A 198 2.43 10.53 -20.40
CA HIS A 198 1.30 9.74 -19.93
C HIS A 198 1.44 9.34 -18.45
N ILE A 199 2.58 8.77 -18.06
CA ILE A 199 2.84 8.37 -16.67
C ILE A 199 2.80 9.58 -15.72
N ARG A 200 3.35 10.72 -16.14
CA ARG A 200 3.31 11.96 -15.35
C ARG A 200 1.90 12.51 -15.17
N GLN A 201 1.03 12.35 -16.19
CA GLN A 201 -0.34 12.85 -16.19
C GLN A 201 -1.34 11.95 -15.45
N LEU A 202 -0.94 10.74 -15.02
CA LEU A 202 -1.81 9.87 -14.21
C LEU A 202 -2.33 10.66 -13.00
N ASN A 203 -3.64 10.79 -12.89
CA ASN A 203 -4.28 11.62 -11.87
C ASN A 203 -5.69 11.13 -11.53
N ARG A 204 -5.85 9.84 -11.22
CA ARG A 204 -7.20 9.28 -11.04
C ARG A 204 -7.95 9.87 -9.85
N ASN A 205 -7.24 10.37 -8.84
CA ASN A 205 -7.82 11.02 -7.67
C ASN A 205 -8.14 12.51 -7.87
N GLY A 206 -7.67 13.15 -8.96
CA GLY A 206 -7.92 14.58 -9.21
C GLY A 206 -7.11 15.52 -8.31
N PHE A 207 -5.84 15.20 -8.03
CA PHE A 207 -4.95 16.05 -7.21
C PHE A 207 -4.52 17.36 -7.91
N ASP A 208 -4.88 17.57 -9.17
CA ASP A 208 -4.59 18.71 -10.08
C ASP A 208 -3.14 19.24 -10.15
N VAL A 209 -2.21 18.70 -9.36
CA VAL A 209 -0.79 19.02 -9.38
C VAL A 209 -0.03 17.85 -10.02
N LEU A 210 0.75 18.12 -11.06
CA LEU A 210 1.57 17.09 -11.73
C LEU A 210 2.83 16.78 -10.91
N PRO A 211 3.22 15.49 -10.79
CA PRO A 211 4.47 15.11 -10.15
C PRO A 211 5.68 15.86 -10.71
N ASP A 212 6.70 16.04 -9.85
CA ASP A 212 7.93 16.73 -10.20
C ASP A 212 8.72 15.93 -11.25
N GLU A 213 9.22 16.60 -12.28
CA GLU A 213 10.07 16.00 -13.31
C GLU A 213 11.31 15.37 -12.69
N ARG A 214 11.86 15.99 -11.64
CA ARG A 214 13.04 15.45 -10.94
C ARG A 214 12.76 14.09 -10.30
N THR A 215 11.53 13.85 -9.83
CA THR A 215 11.14 12.54 -9.31
C THR A 215 11.20 11.49 -10.40
N LEU A 216 10.68 11.81 -11.59
CA LEU A 216 10.72 10.90 -12.73
C LEU A 216 12.15 10.65 -13.22
N ASP A 217 13.02 11.66 -13.21
CA ASP A 217 14.45 11.51 -13.54
C ASP A 217 15.16 10.54 -12.60
N VAL A 218 14.90 10.63 -11.29
CA VAL A 218 15.48 9.73 -10.30
C VAL A 218 15.00 8.30 -10.51
N VAL A 219 13.69 8.11 -10.72
CA VAL A 219 13.11 6.78 -10.95
C VAL A 219 13.63 6.18 -12.27
N GLU A 220 13.72 6.97 -13.34
CA GLU A 220 14.29 6.56 -14.62
C GLU A 220 15.76 6.15 -14.49
N HIS A 221 16.56 6.96 -13.79
CA HIS A 221 17.98 6.66 -13.56
C HIS A 221 18.17 5.32 -12.85
N ILE A 222 17.39 5.07 -11.79
CA ILE A 222 17.48 3.83 -11.01
C ILE A 222 16.98 2.64 -11.84
N TYR A 223 15.92 2.84 -12.63
CA TYR A 223 15.46 1.82 -13.57
C TYR A 223 16.56 1.42 -14.55
N ARG A 224 17.25 2.41 -15.16
CA ARG A 224 18.34 2.18 -16.12
C ARG A 224 19.50 1.42 -15.50
N GLU A 225 19.87 1.75 -14.26
CA GLU A 225 20.92 1.02 -13.54
C GLU A 225 20.53 -0.43 -13.25
N MET A 226 19.28 -0.68 -12.87
CA MET A 226 18.78 -2.00 -12.50
C MET A 226 18.59 -2.92 -13.71
N TYR A 227 17.98 -2.41 -14.78
CA TYR A 227 17.55 -3.23 -15.92
C TYR A 227 18.39 -3.04 -17.18
N ARG A 228 19.34 -2.09 -17.19
CA ARG A 228 20.18 -1.74 -18.36
C ARG A 228 19.36 -1.45 -19.62
N LYS A 229 18.18 -0.85 -19.42
CA LYS A 229 17.20 -0.45 -20.46
C LYS A 229 16.61 0.90 -20.10
N ASP A 230 16.08 1.60 -21.10
CA ASP A 230 15.29 2.81 -20.89
C ASP A 230 13.83 2.47 -20.61
N VAL A 231 13.27 3.09 -19.57
CA VAL A 231 11.84 2.94 -19.23
C VAL A 231 10.96 3.86 -20.08
N PHE A 232 11.49 5.00 -20.52
CA PHE A 232 10.77 5.98 -21.32
C PHE A 232 11.41 6.13 -22.69
N GLY A 233 10.60 6.43 -23.72
CA GLY A 233 11.11 6.70 -25.06
C GLY A 233 11.96 7.97 -25.11
N GLU A 234 12.88 8.04 -26.07
CA GLU A 234 13.62 9.28 -26.36
C GLU A 234 12.64 10.38 -26.79
N LYS A 235 12.89 11.62 -26.32
CA LYS A 235 12.13 12.81 -26.72
C LYS A 235 12.52 13.30 -28.11
#